data_AF-A0A8H2NNM3-F1
#
_entry.id   AF-A0A8H2NNM3-F1
#
_cell.length_a   1.000
_cell.length_b   1.000
_cell.length_c   1.000
_cell.angle_alpha   90.00
_cell.angle_beta   90.00
_cell.angle_gamma   90.00
#
_symmetry.space_group_name_H-M   'P 1'
#
loop_
_entity.id
_entity.type
_entity.pdbx_description
1 polymer ?
#
loop_
_entity_poly.entity_id
_entity_poly.type
_entity_poly.pdbx_seq_one_letter_code
_entity_poly.pdbx_strand_id
1 'polypeptide(L)'
;MTQVPTARSCWLLTVGGVRGAVTLAGVMSVPMLMGGGAFPERDLLIFIAAGVILLSLIAACIALPLLLRGIEASPDDKRRNEVRDAWRKTAEAAIHALETEEVNPQDAAQSALAAELKARIMSEYRHQLEVFNDSAEAQALAFQMDLLERRLRLKALRAQRLELYSLSRHHQIGDDVLREVLGELDLSEAKLGVVK
;
A
#
# COMPACT_ATOMS: atom_id res chain seq x y z
N MET A 1 27.66 1.56 -6.93
CA MET A 1 27.93 0.14 -7.23
C MET A 1 26.95 -0.31 -8.30
N THR A 2 27.45 -0.49 -9.52
CA THR A 2 26.68 -0.91 -10.69
C THR A 2 26.22 -2.35 -10.50
N GLN A 3 24.96 -2.57 -10.14
CA GLN A 3 24.38 -3.91 -10.12
C GLN A 3 24.34 -4.42 -11.55
N VAL A 4 25.20 -5.41 -11.84
CA VAL A 4 25.15 -6.16 -13.09
C VAL A 4 23.75 -6.77 -13.23
N PRO A 5 23.09 -6.67 -14.40
CA PRO A 5 21.79 -7.27 -14.58
C PRO A 5 21.92 -8.79 -14.43
N THR A 6 21.35 -9.33 -13.35
CA THR A 6 21.24 -10.77 -13.14
C THR A 6 20.59 -11.40 -14.37
N ALA A 7 21.06 -12.56 -14.82
CA ALA A 7 20.56 -13.22 -16.03
C ALA A 7 19.02 -13.29 -16.08
N ARG A 8 18.38 -13.51 -14.92
CA ARG A 8 16.92 -13.52 -14.74
C ARG A 8 16.23 -12.18 -15.01
N SER A 9 16.86 -11.03 -14.67
CA SER A 9 16.34 -9.69 -15.02
C SER A 9 16.37 -9.46 -16.53
N CYS A 10 17.39 -10.00 -17.21
CA CYS A 10 17.48 -9.99 -18.66
C CYS A 10 16.36 -10.84 -19.30
N TRP A 11 16.04 -11.99 -18.70
CA TRP A 11 14.89 -12.82 -19.09
C TRP A 11 13.56 -12.10 -18.86
N LEU A 12 13.37 -11.41 -17.73
CA LEU A 12 12.17 -10.62 -17.47
C LEU A 12 11.97 -9.50 -18.50
N LEU A 13 13.04 -8.77 -18.83
CA LEU A 13 12.99 -7.70 -19.84
C LEU A 13 12.69 -8.26 -21.23
N THR A 14 13.27 -9.41 -21.57
CA THR A 14 13.03 -10.12 -22.84
C THR A 14 11.61 -10.68 -22.92
N VAL A 15 11.06 -11.15 -21.80
CA VAL A 15 9.72 -11.74 -21.75
C VAL A 15 8.62 -10.68 -21.71
N GLY A 16 8.85 -9.57 -20.99
CA GLY A 16 7.90 -8.47 -20.82
C GLY A 16 7.94 -7.38 -21.91
N GLY A 17 8.85 -7.47 -22.88
CA GLY A 17 8.92 -6.53 -24.01
C GLY A 17 7.70 -6.61 -24.94
N VAL A 18 7.47 -5.55 -25.73
CA VAL A 18 6.35 -5.46 -26.69
C VAL A 18 6.42 -6.59 -27.72
N ARG A 19 5.53 -7.58 -27.62
CA ARG A 19 5.42 -8.70 -28.56
C ARG A 19 4.44 -8.36 -29.67
N GLY A 20 4.83 -8.62 -30.92
CA GLY A 20 3.92 -8.56 -32.08
C GLY A 20 3.98 -7.30 -32.94
N ALA A 21 4.60 -6.20 -32.49
CA ALA A 21 4.72 -4.99 -33.30
C ALA A 21 5.54 -5.22 -34.59
N VAL A 22 6.67 -5.91 -34.48
CA VAL A 22 7.54 -6.25 -35.63
C VAL A 22 6.86 -7.26 -36.56
N THR A 23 6.18 -8.27 -35.98
CA THR A 23 5.47 -9.29 -36.76
C THR A 23 4.29 -8.69 -37.54
N LEU A 24 3.54 -7.78 -36.92
CA LEU A 24 2.43 -7.08 -37.57
C LEU A 24 2.94 -6.13 -38.67
N ALA A 25 4.03 -5.41 -38.42
CA ALA A 25 4.67 -4.56 -39.42
C ALA A 25 5.13 -5.38 -40.64
N GLY A 26 5.69 -6.58 -40.42
CA GLY A 26 6.07 -7.50 -41.49
C GLY A 26 4.88 -7.97 -42.33
N VAL A 27 3.79 -8.36 -41.69
CA VAL A 27 2.56 -8.79 -42.38
C VAL A 27 1.89 -7.64 -43.14
N MET A 28 1.89 -6.43 -42.60
CA MET A 28 1.38 -5.24 -43.27
C MET A 28 2.29 -4.73 -44.40
N SER A 29 3.57 -5.12 -44.39
CA SER A 29 4.53 -4.81 -45.47
C SER A 29 4.41 -5.75 -46.66
N VAL A 30 3.59 -6.80 -46.58
CA VAL A 30 3.31 -7.69 -47.72
C VAL A 30 2.50 -6.91 -48.76
N PRO A 31 2.99 -6.78 -50.01
CA PRO A 31 2.32 -5.99 -51.04
C PRO A 31 0.93 -6.56 -51.38
N MET A 32 -0.06 -5.67 -51.52
CA MET A 32 -1.45 -6.06 -51.82
C MET A 32 -1.64 -6.69 -53.21
N LEU A 33 -0.74 -6.41 -54.16
CA LEU A 33 -0.74 -6.97 -55.51
C LEU A 33 0.63 -7.57 -55.85
N MET A 34 0.64 -8.78 -56.38
CA MET A 34 1.77 -9.35 -57.12
C MET A 34 1.28 -9.71 -58.51
N GLY A 35 1.95 -9.19 -59.55
CA GLY A 35 1.68 -9.61 -60.93
C GLY A 35 0.27 -9.34 -61.46
N GLY A 36 -0.42 -8.29 -60.98
CA GLY A 36 -1.72 -7.84 -61.52
C GLY A 36 -2.98 -8.41 -60.85
N GLY A 37 -2.84 -9.19 -59.77
CA GLY A 37 -3.96 -9.70 -58.97
C GLY A 37 -3.71 -9.64 -57.46
N ALA A 38 -4.77 -9.79 -56.67
CA ALA A 38 -4.69 -9.84 -55.20
C ALA A 38 -3.90 -11.08 -54.74
N PHE A 39 -3.01 -10.91 -53.76
CA PHE A 39 -2.17 -12.01 -53.24
C PHE A 39 -3.03 -13.07 -52.53
N PRO A 40 -3.16 -14.30 -53.05
CA PRO A 40 -4.16 -15.27 -52.58
C PRO A 40 -3.84 -15.87 -51.20
N GLU A 41 -2.60 -15.81 -50.74
CA GLU A 41 -2.16 -16.44 -49.48
C GLU A 41 -2.00 -15.45 -48.31
N ARG A 42 -2.39 -14.18 -48.50
CA ARG A 42 -2.24 -13.13 -47.48
C ARG A 42 -3.04 -13.42 -46.22
N ASP A 43 -4.27 -13.90 -46.37
CA ASP A 43 -5.15 -14.18 -45.23
C ASP A 43 -4.62 -15.36 -44.40
N LEU A 44 -3.96 -16.33 -45.04
CA LEU A 44 -3.26 -17.42 -44.36
C LEU A 44 -2.06 -16.90 -43.55
N LEU A 45 -1.26 -15.99 -44.13
CA LEU A 45 -0.13 -15.36 -43.42
C LEU A 45 -0.59 -14.52 -42.22
N ILE A 46 -1.67 -13.75 -42.37
CA ILE A 46 -2.26 -12.98 -41.27
C ILE A 46 -2.76 -13.92 -40.17
N PHE A 47 -3.42 -15.02 -40.55
CA PHE A 47 -3.92 -16.02 -39.60
C PHE A 47 -2.78 -16.67 -38.80
N ILE A 48 -1.70 -17.08 -39.47
CA ILE A 48 -0.52 -17.65 -38.83
C ILE A 48 0.14 -16.61 -37.91
N ALA A 49 0.33 -15.37 -38.39
CA ALA A 49 0.95 -14.32 -37.59
C ALA A 49 0.14 -13.96 -36.34
N ALA A 50 -1.19 -13.85 -36.46
CA ALA A 50 -2.09 -13.64 -35.33
C ALA A 50 -2.02 -14.81 -34.33
N GLY A 51 -1.98 -16.05 -34.82
CA GLY A 51 -1.81 -17.26 -33.99
C GLY A 51 -0.49 -17.27 -33.22
N VAL A 52 0.62 -16.92 -33.88
CA VAL A 52 1.96 -16.83 -33.25
C VAL A 52 1.99 -15.73 -32.19
N ILE A 53 1.39 -14.56 -32.47
CA ILE A 53 1.28 -13.47 -31.48
C ILE A 53 0.50 -13.96 -30.27
N LEU A 54 -0.68 -14.55 -30.46
CA LEU A 54 -1.54 -15.02 -29.37
C LEU A 54 -0.82 -16.08 -28.52
N LEU A 55 -0.20 -17.07 -29.15
CA LEU A 55 0.53 -18.13 -28.47
C LEU A 55 1.73 -17.57 -27.68
N SER A 56 2.45 -16.60 -28.26
CA SER A 56 3.55 -15.92 -27.58
C SER A 56 3.07 -15.12 -26.37
N LEU A 57 1.91 -14.46 -26.44
CA LEU A 57 1.33 -13.70 -25.33
C LEU A 57 0.89 -14.64 -24.20
N ILE A 58 0.20 -15.73 -24.53
CA ILE A 58 -0.21 -16.75 -23.55
C ILE A 58 1.01 -17.33 -22.85
N ALA A 59 2.06 -17.69 -23.61
CA ALA A 59 3.30 -18.19 -23.05
C ALA A 59 3.99 -17.13 -22.15
N ALA A 60 3.95 -15.84 -22.52
CA ALA A 60 4.42 -14.76 -21.65
C ALA A 60 3.63 -14.70 -20.34
N CYS A 61 2.31 -14.69 -20.43
CA CYS A 61 1.42 -14.58 -19.27
C CYS A 61 1.59 -15.72 -18.28
N ILE A 62 1.97 -16.92 -18.74
CA ILE A 62 2.26 -18.07 -17.89
C ILE A 62 3.72 -18.05 -17.40
N ALA A 63 4.67 -17.69 -18.26
CA ALA A 63 6.10 -17.65 -17.91
C ALA A 63 6.40 -16.55 -16.89
N LEU A 64 5.76 -15.37 -17.00
CA LEU A 64 5.97 -14.24 -16.12
C LEU A 64 5.72 -14.58 -14.63
N PRO A 65 4.53 -15.07 -14.20
CA PRO A 65 4.30 -15.43 -12.81
C PRO A 65 5.22 -16.56 -12.33
N LEU A 66 5.62 -17.49 -13.22
CA LEU A 66 6.57 -18.56 -12.88
C LEU A 66 7.97 -17.99 -12.61
N LEU A 67 8.40 -17.01 -13.41
CA LEU A 67 9.70 -16.36 -13.29
C LEU A 67 9.75 -15.40 -12.08
N LEU A 68 8.61 -14.76 -11.76
CA LEU A 68 8.47 -13.93 -10.56
C LEU A 68 8.37 -14.75 -9.26
N ARG A 69 7.87 -15.99 -9.30
CA ARG A 69 7.71 -16.89 -8.13
C ARG A 69 8.99 -17.31 -7.40
N GLY A 70 10.16 -16.84 -7.84
CA GLY A 70 11.45 -17.09 -7.22
C GLY A 70 12.34 -15.86 -7.14
N ILE A 71 11.77 -14.64 -7.28
CA ILE A 71 12.47 -13.43 -6.87
C ILE A 71 12.53 -13.49 -5.35
N GLU A 72 13.71 -13.85 -4.82
CA GLU A 72 13.99 -13.63 -3.42
C GLU A 72 13.67 -12.18 -3.10
N ALA A 73 12.74 -12.01 -2.16
CA ALA A 73 12.41 -10.75 -1.52
C ALA A 73 13.70 -9.92 -1.41
N SER A 74 13.70 -8.72 -1.98
CA SER A 74 14.85 -7.81 -1.92
C SER A 74 15.36 -7.77 -0.47
N PRO A 75 16.66 -7.60 -0.19
CA PRO A 75 17.13 -7.41 1.19
C PRO A 75 16.28 -6.39 1.97
N ASP A 76 15.70 -5.40 1.29
CA ASP A 76 14.73 -4.45 1.86
C ASP A 76 13.38 -5.08 2.25
N ASP A 77 12.86 -6.02 1.44
CA ASP A 77 11.63 -6.76 1.74
C ASP A 77 11.84 -7.77 2.88
N LYS A 78 13.01 -8.43 2.94
CA LYS A 78 13.38 -9.31 4.07
C LYS A 78 13.42 -8.50 5.37
N ARG A 79 14.11 -7.36 5.37
CA ARG A 79 14.16 -6.44 6.52
C ARG A 79 12.78 -5.93 6.90
N ARG A 80 11.92 -5.58 5.94
CA ARG A 80 10.54 -5.13 6.20
C ARG A 80 9.70 -6.24 6.85
N ASN A 81 9.86 -7.48 6.40
CA ASN A 81 9.19 -8.63 7.01
C ASN A 81 9.71 -8.91 8.43
N GLU A 82 11.02 -8.84 8.66
CA GLU A 82 11.62 -8.98 10.00
C GLU A 82 11.11 -7.91 10.97
N VAL A 83 11.03 -6.65 10.53
CA VAL A 83 10.46 -5.56 11.32
C VAL A 83 8.99 -5.83 11.65
N ARG A 84 8.20 -6.29 10.66
CA ARG A 84 6.79 -6.64 10.88
C ARG A 84 6.63 -7.78 11.89
N ASP A 85 7.44 -8.82 11.76
CA ASP A 85 7.38 -9.96 12.68
C ASP A 85 7.86 -9.58 14.09
N ALA A 86 8.84 -8.69 14.21
CA ALA A 86 9.24 -8.13 15.49
C ALA A 86 8.09 -7.35 16.14
N TRP A 87 7.43 -6.44 15.39
CA TRP A 87 6.28 -5.68 15.89
C TRP A 87 5.12 -6.59 16.32
N ARG A 88 4.81 -7.63 15.53
CA ARG A 88 3.79 -8.63 15.89
C ARG A 88 4.11 -9.27 17.24
N LYS A 89 5.33 -9.78 17.40
CA LYS A 89 5.77 -10.42 18.65
C LYS A 89 5.74 -9.47 19.84
N THR A 90 6.13 -8.20 19.66
CA THR A 90 6.09 -7.21 20.74
C THR A 90 4.65 -6.87 21.15
N ALA A 91 3.72 -6.75 20.19
CA ALA A 91 2.32 -6.47 20.48
C ALA A 91 1.64 -7.66 21.18
N GLU A 92 1.91 -8.89 20.73
CA GLU A 92 1.46 -10.11 21.41
C GLU A 92 1.99 -10.20 22.85
N ALA A 93 3.27 -9.90 23.05
CA ALA A 93 3.87 -9.86 24.39
C ALA A 93 3.23 -8.79 25.28
N ALA A 94 2.91 -7.61 24.75
CA ALA A 94 2.22 -6.55 25.48
C ALA A 94 0.81 -6.99 25.89
N ILE A 95 0.04 -7.61 24.99
CA ILE A 95 -1.30 -8.13 25.29
C ILE A 95 -1.21 -9.19 26.39
N HIS A 96 -0.28 -10.14 26.29
CA HIS A 96 -0.11 -11.19 27.29
C HIS A 96 0.30 -10.64 28.66
N ALA A 97 1.20 -9.64 28.69
CA ALA A 97 1.58 -8.95 29.91
C ALA A 97 0.36 -8.26 30.54
N LEU A 98 -0.43 -7.54 29.75
CA LEU A 98 -1.67 -6.94 30.23
C LEU A 98 -2.62 -8.00 30.76
N GLU A 99 -2.83 -9.12 30.06
CA GLU A 99 -3.72 -10.22 30.48
C GLU A 99 -3.33 -10.80 31.84
N THR A 100 -2.03 -11.03 32.06
CA THR A 100 -1.47 -11.58 33.31
C THR A 100 -1.35 -10.56 34.44
N GLU A 101 -1.41 -9.26 34.14
CA GLU A 101 -1.45 -8.21 35.17
C GLU A 101 -2.76 -8.29 35.96
N GLU A 102 -2.67 -8.78 37.19
CA GLU A 102 -3.73 -8.69 38.20
C GLU A 102 -3.65 -7.32 38.88
N VAL A 103 -4.44 -6.37 38.39
CA VAL A 103 -4.66 -5.11 39.11
C VAL A 103 -5.41 -5.47 40.38
N ASN A 104 -4.85 -5.20 41.55
CA ASN A 104 -5.43 -5.51 42.85
C ASN A 104 -6.18 -4.27 43.37
N PRO A 105 -7.48 -4.08 43.02
CA PRO A 105 -8.16 -2.80 43.17
C PRO A 105 -8.72 -2.74 44.58
N GLN A 106 -8.57 -1.60 45.26
CA GLN A 106 -9.05 -1.47 46.64
C GLN A 106 -10.59 -1.41 46.71
N ASP A 107 -11.25 -1.00 45.62
CA ASP A 107 -12.70 -0.84 45.50
C ASP A 107 -13.28 -1.51 44.24
N ALA A 108 -14.54 -1.93 44.29
CA ALA A 108 -15.27 -2.49 43.13
C ALA A 108 -15.44 -1.50 41.97
N ALA A 109 -15.47 -0.18 42.25
CA ALA A 109 -15.48 0.84 41.19
C ALA A 109 -14.12 0.96 40.49
N GLN A 110 -13.01 0.78 41.23
CA GLN A 110 -11.67 0.81 40.66
C GLN A 110 -11.36 -0.46 39.86
N SER A 111 -11.94 -1.60 40.23
CA SER A 111 -11.81 -2.84 39.46
C SER A 111 -12.48 -2.75 38.08
N ALA A 112 -13.67 -2.15 38.01
CA ALA A 112 -14.38 -1.92 36.76
C ALA A 112 -13.60 -0.97 35.83
N LEU A 113 -13.08 0.14 36.38
CA LEU A 113 -12.26 1.10 35.61
C LEU A 113 -10.96 0.48 35.11
N ALA A 114 -10.27 -0.32 35.94
CA ALA A 114 -9.06 -1.02 35.53
C ALA A 114 -9.32 -2.04 34.41
N ALA A 115 -10.43 -2.77 34.48
CA ALA A 115 -10.84 -3.72 33.45
C ALA A 115 -11.16 -3.01 32.13
N GLU A 116 -11.86 -1.87 32.17
CA GLU A 116 -12.20 -1.08 30.98
C GLU A 116 -10.94 -0.49 30.32
N LEU A 117 -10.02 0.07 31.10
CA LEU A 117 -8.76 0.60 30.59
C LEU A 117 -7.89 -0.50 29.97
N LYS A 118 -7.78 -1.66 30.63
CA LYS A 118 -7.07 -2.84 30.12
C LYS A 118 -7.67 -3.30 28.80
N ALA A 119 -9.00 -3.40 28.71
CA ALA A 119 -9.70 -3.76 27.48
C ALA A 119 -9.45 -2.76 26.34
N ARG A 120 -9.46 -1.45 26.64
CA ARG A 120 -9.18 -0.41 25.65
C ARG A 120 -7.75 -0.49 25.10
N ILE A 121 -6.75 -0.63 25.97
CA ILE A 121 -5.35 -0.75 25.56
C ILE A 121 -5.13 -2.05 24.77
N MET A 122 -5.71 -3.17 25.22
CA MET A 122 -5.64 -4.43 24.47
C MET A 122 -6.29 -4.31 23.09
N SER A 123 -7.40 -3.58 22.96
CA SER A 123 -8.04 -3.33 21.66
C SER A 123 -7.14 -2.54 20.71
N GLU A 124 -6.36 -1.59 21.22
CA GLU A 124 -5.42 -0.82 20.42
C GLU A 124 -4.29 -1.70 19.87
N TYR A 125 -3.70 -2.55 20.70
CA TYR A 125 -2.68 -3.51 20.26
C TYR A 125 -3.23 -4.57 19.30
N ARG A 126 -4.47 -5.03 19.49
CA ARG A 126 -5.13 -5.97 18.56
C ARG A 126 -5.36 -5.34 17.19
N HIS A 127 -5.80 -4.08 17.16
CA HIS A 127 -5.99 -3.37 15.90
C HIS A 127 -4.66 -3.20 15.13
N GLN A 128 -3.57 -2.89 15.84
CA GLN A 128 -2.23 -2.85 15.22
C GLN A 128 -1.83 -4.22 14.63
N LEU A 129 -2.21 -5.33 15.27
CA LEU A 129 -1.92 -6.68 14.79
C LEU A 129 -2.70 -7.04 13.51
N GLU A 130 -3.95 -6.62 13.40
CA GLU A 130 -4.80 -6.84 12.21
C GLU A 130 -4.19 -6.21 10.96
N VAL A 131 -3.72 -4.96 11.07
CA VAL A 131 -3.05 -4.24 9.98
C VAL A 131 -1.85 -5.02 9.42
N PHE A 132 -1.15 -5.81 10.25
CA PHE A 132 -0.01 -6.61 9.82
C PHE A 132 -0.35 -7.99 9.26
N ASN A 133 -1.55 -8.51 9.52
CA ASN A 133 -2.00 -9.83 9.07
C ASN A 133 -2.73 -9.79 7.72
N ASP A 134 -3.06 -8.59 7.23
CA ASP A 134 -3.87 -8.42 6.04
C ASP A 134 -3.16 -8.84 4.73
N SER A 135 -3.96 -9.42 3.84
CA SER A 135 -3.57 -9.78 2.47
C SER A 135 -3.18 -8.53 1.67
N ALA A 136 -2.49 -8.69 0.53
CA ALA A 136 -2.08 -7.54 -0.29
C ALA A 136 -3.25 -6.63 -0.72
N GLU A 137 -4.45 -7.21 -0.90
CA GLU A 137 -5.67 -6.45 -1.20
C GLU A 137 -6.20 -5.68 0.01
N ALA A 138 -6.19 -6.31 1.19
CA ALA A 138 -6.63 -5.67 2.42
C ALA A 138 -5.66 -4.55 2.86
N GLN A 139 -4.34 -4.73 2.65
CA GLN A 139 -3.35 -3.65 2.83
C GLN A 139 -3.60 -2.46 1.90
N ALA A 140 -3.97 -2.70 0.64
CA ALA A 140 -4.28 -1.63 -0.30
C ALA A 140 -5.54 -0.84 0.12
N LEU A 141 -6.56 -1.53 0.61
CA LEU A 141 -7.76 -0.91 1.19
C LEU A 141 -7.45 -0.12 2.47
N ALA A 142 -6.69 -0.70 3.40
CA ALA A 142 -6.27 -0.04 4.63
C ALA A 142 -5.50 1.26 4.34
N PHE A 143 -4.58 1.24 3.39
CA PHE A 143 -3.86 2.44 2.96
C PHE A 143 -4.79 3.52 2.40
N GLN A 144 -5.82 3.15 1.63
CA GLN A 144 -6.81 4.10 1.14
C GLN A 144 -7.65 4.69 2.28
N MET A 145 -8.03 3.86 3.25
CA MET A 145 -8.77 4.29 4.43
C MET A 145 -7.94 5.25 5.29
N ASP A 146 -6.67 4.97 5.52
CA ASP A 146 -5.74 5.84 6.26
C ASP A 146 -5.61 7.23 5.60
N LEU A 147 -5.47 7.27 4.28
CA LEU A 147 -5.41 8.53 3.54
C LEU A 147 -6.70 9.34 3.67
N LEU A 148 -7.86 8.66 3.65
CA LEU A 148 -9.16 9.29 3.82
C LEU A 148 -9.31 9.83 5.25
N GLU A 149 -8.99 9.02 6.25
CA GLU A 149 -9.03 9.41 7.67
C GLU A 149 -8.15 10.63 7.91
N ARG A 150 -6.91 10.61 7.43
CA ARG A 150 -5.97 11.73 7.57
C ARG A 150 -6.51 13.00 6.94
N ARG A 151 -7.10 12.91 5.75
CA ARG A 151 -7.74 14.06 5.08
C ARG A 151 -8.89 14.63 5.91
N LEU A 152 -9.72 13.77 6.49
CA LEU A 152 -10.83 14.18 7.35
C LEU A 152 -10.32 14.84 8.64
N ARG A 153 -9.29 14.27 9.29
CA ARG A 153 -8.66 14.86 10.49
C ARG A 153 -8.07 16.24 10.21
N LEU A 154 -7.34 16.42 9.12
CA LEU A 154 -6.81 17.74 8.74
C LEU A 154 -7.92 18.76 8.49
N LYS A 155 -9.03 18.34 7.88
CA LYS A 155 -10.20 19.21 7.69
C LYS A 155 -10.82 19.62 9.04
N ALA A 156 -10.93 18.70 9.99
CA ALA A 156 -11.43 18.98 11.33
C ALA A 156 -10.50 19.95 12.11
N LEU A 157 -9.18 19.73 12.08
CA LEU A 157 -8.20 20.61 12.71
C LEU A 157 -8.26 22.04 12.15
N ARG A 158 -8.41 22.18 10.83
CA ARG A 158 -8.59 23.49 10.18
C ARG A 158 -9.87 24.19 10.65
N ALA A 159 -10.97 23.44 10.79
CA ALA A 159 -12.22 24.00 11.31
C ALA A 159 -12.08 24.47 12.77
N GLN A 160 -11.42 23.68 13.62
CA GLN A 160 -11.11 24.07 15.00
C GLN A 160 -10.29 25.35 15.06
N ARG A 161 -9.26 25.47 14.20
CA ARG A 161 -8.42 26.67 14.15
C ARG A 161 -9.20 27.92 13.74
N LEU A 162 -10.09 27.81 12.76
CA LEU A 162 -10.94 28.92 12.32
C LEU A 162 -11.87 29.41 13.43
N GLU A 163 -12.45 28.49 14.19
CA GLU A 163 -13.32 28.82 15.32
C GLU A 163 -12.52 29.48 16.45
N LEU A 164 -11.33 28.96 16.75
CA LEU A 164 -10.43 29.54 17.74
C LEU A 164 -10.08 31.00 17.40
N TYR A 165 -9.77 31.29 16.13
CA TYR A 165 -9.56 32.67 15.68
C TYR A 165 -10.83 33.52 15.76
N SER A 166 -12.01 32.95 15.52
CA SER A 166 -13.29 33.65 15.69
C SER A 166 -13.51 34.06 17.14
N LEU A 167 -13.30 33.14 18.08
CA LEU A 167 -13.44 33.40 19.52
C LEU A 167 -12.45 34.48 20.00
N SER A 168 -11.22 34.45 19.51
CA SER A 168 -10.21 35.48 19.80
C SER A 168 -10.61 36.85 19.25
N ARG A 169 -11.11 36.94 18.00
CA ARG A 169 -11.61 38.21 17.44
C ARG A 169 -12.75 38.82 18.25
N HIS A 170 -13.64 37.99 18.80
CA HIS A 170 -14.75 38.44 19.64
C HIS A 170 -14.35 38.69 21.10
N HIS A 171 -13.05 38.69 21.44
CA HIS A 171 -12.50 38.90 22.79
C HIS A 171 -13.05 37.90 23.83
N GLN A 172 -13.47 36.70 23.41
CA GLN A 172 -14.00 35.67 24.31
C GLN A 172 -12.88 34.82 24.94
N ILE A 173 -11.69 34.84 24.34
CA ILE A 173 -10.49 34.14 24.82
C ILE A 173 -9.29 35.09 24.76
N GLY A 174 -8.42 35.00 25.77
CA GLY A 174 -7.17 35.76 25.83
C GLY A 174 -6.07 35.17 24.94
N ASP A 175 -5.09 35.99 24.59
CA ASP A 175 -3.97 35.61 23.71
C ASP A 175 -3.13 34.45 24.25
N ASP A 176 -3.04 34.30 25.57
CA ASP A 176 -2.32 33.19 26.21
C ASP A 176 -3.04 31.85 25.97
N VAL A 177 -4.37 31.82 26.15
CA VAL A 177 -5.20 30.64 25.88
C VAL A 177 -5.18 30.29 24.40
N LEU A 178 -5.20 31.29 23.52
CA LEU A 178 -5.08 31.10 22.07
C LEU A 178 -3.77 30.38 21.72
N ARG A 179 -2.64 30.82 22.28
CA ARG A 179 -1.33 30.22 22.01
C ARG A 179 -1.23 28.78 22.53
N GLU A 180 -1.77 28.52 23.72
CA GLU A 180 -1.76 27.18 24.31
C GLU A 180 -2.54 26.19 23.45
N VAL A 181 -3.79 26.52 23.10
CA VAL A 181 -4.65 25.64 22.30
C VAL A 181 -4.12 25.48 20.87
N LEU A 182 -3.58 26.54 20.26
CA LEU A 182 -2.91 26.41 18.95
C LEU A 182 -1.71 25.47 19.02
N GLY A 183 -0.92 25.52 20.08
CA GLY A 183 0.23 24.62 20.28
C GLY A 183 -0.19 23.15 20.36
N GLU A 184 -1.29 22.84 21.04
CA GLU A 184 -1.82 21.47 21.09
C GLU A 184 -2.35 20.99 19.72
N LEU A 185 -3.00 21.88 18.97
CA LEU A 185 -3.47 21.58 17.62
C LEU A 185 -2.30 21.35 16.66
N ASP A 186 -1.24 22.14 16.76
CA ASP A 186 0.00 21.98 15.99
C ASP A 186 0.70 20.65 16.32
N LEU A 187 0.76 20.28 17.60
CA LEU A 187 1.28 18.96 18.03
C LEU A 187 0.44 17.81 17.46
N SER A 188 -0.88 17.97 17.43
CA SER A 188 -1.80 16.97 16.87
C SER A 188 -1.64 16.85 15.35
N GLU A 189 -1.40 17.95 14.65
CA GLU A 189 -1.08 17.96 13.22
C GLU A 189 0.29 17.33 12.94
N ALA A 190 1.30 17.62 13.77
CA ALA A 190 2.64 17.05 13.65
C ALA A 190 2.64 15.52 13.80
N LYS A 191 1.81 14.97 14.70
CA LYS A 191 1.61 13.51 14.87
C LYS A 191 1.03 12.84 13.62
N LEU A 192 0.25 13.56 12.81
CA LEU A 192 -0.29 13.07 11.54
C LEU A 192 0.75 13.09 10.41
N GLY A 193 1.95 13.63 10.65
CA GLY A 193 3.03 13.79 9.66
C GLY A 193 2.74 14.87 8.63
N VAL A 194 3.78 15.46 8.04
CA VAL A 194 3.64 16.45 6.96
C VAL A 194 3.56 15.72 5.61
N VAL A 195 2.57 16.03 4.78
CA VAL A 195 2.54 15.62 3.38
C VAL A 195 3.62 16.42 2.65
N LYS A 196 4.61 15.74 2.08
CA LYS A 196 5.56 16.34 1.15
C LYS A 196 5.10 16.11 -0.28
#